data_AF-A0A1Q9DYT1-F1
#
_entry.id   AF-A0A1Q9DYT1-F1
#
_cell.length_a   1.000
_cell.length_b   1.000
_cell.length_c   1.000
_cell.angle_alpha   90.00
_cell.angle_beta   90.00
_cell.angle_gamma   90.00
#
_symmetry.space_group_name_H-M   'P 1'
#
loop_
_entity.id
_entity.type
_entity.pdbx_description
1 polymer ?
#
loop_
_entity_poly.entity_id
_entity_poly.type
_entity_poly.pdbx_seq_one_letter_code
_entity_poly.pdbx_strand_id
1 'polypeptide(L)'
;MGQTATQSFAFASSDASGPTAGRGMPPGVRLEDSEVRNIFFVEKAILACPLPGKGWIELGRWNPISLALLAPAWSYQIAGTADHWWFVARSADNMYYYAAQFCVDQTGKNHITGLAYLGMWAAIACGLQYPEAKWWFARDWAPCEHPRKKRDLDRLLQRNPSAARPYSWMDNNCQHFAMNLYEGEGDLAA
;
A
#
# COMPACT_ATOMS: atom_id res chain seq x y z
N MET A 1 23.89 -48.56 -28.13
CA MET A 1 22.65 -47.81 -28.40
C MET A 1 22.38 -46.94 -27.19
N GLY A 2 22.51 -45.61 -27.33
CA GLY A 2 22.32 -44.65 -26.25
C GLY A 2 22.65 -43.26 -26.78
N GLN A 3 21.63 -42.56 -27.29
CA GLN A 3 21.76 -41.20 -27.80
C GLN A 3 21.71 -40.22 -26.62
N THR A 4 22.81 -39.50 -26.39
CA THR A 4 22.85 -38.32 -25.52
C THR A 4 22.42 -37.10 -26.34
N ALA A 5 21.22 -36.56 -26.04
CA ALA A 5 20.75 -35.30 -26.61
C ALA A 5 21.19 -34.14 -25.70
N THR A 6 22.05 -33.27 -26.22
CA THR A 6 22.44 -31.99 -25.62
C THR A 6 21.38 -30.96 -25.97
N GLN A 7 20.60 -30.47 -24.99
CA GLN A 7 19.71 -29.32 -25.19
C GLN A 7 20.48 -28.02 -24.97
N SER A 8 20.58 -27.21 -26.03
CA SER A 8 21.07 -25.84 -25.99
C SER A 8 19.92 -24.90 -25.62
N PHE A 9 20.06 -24.14 -24.54
CA PHE A 9 19.14 -23.05 -24.21
C PHE A 9 19.59 -21.78 -24.93
N ALA A 10 18.76 -21.32 -25.88
CA ALA A 10 18.93 -20.00 -26.48
C ALA A 10 18.35 -18.93 -25.53
N PHE A 11 19.21 -18.01 -25.09
CA PHE A 11 18.77 -16.77 -24.44
C PHE A 11 18.20 -15.83 -25.51
N ALA A 12 16.89 -15.63 -25.50
CA ALA A 12 16.26 -14.55 -26.25
C ALA A 12 16.40 -13.25 -25.44
N SER A 13 17.38 -12.43 -25.83
CA SER A 13 17.45 -11.01 -25.47
C SER A 13 16.37 -10.28 -26.27
N SER A 14 15.30 -9.83 -25.60
CA SER A 14 14.32 -8.95 -26.22
C SER A 14 14.77 -7.50 -26.08
N ASP A 15 15.14 -6.94 -27.21
CA ASP A 15 15.56 -5.56 -27.42
C ASP A 15 14.57 -4.50 -26.92
N ALA A 16 15.20 -3.37 -26.59
CA ALA A 16 14.71 -2.03 -26.34
C ALA A 16 13.29 -1.73 -26.88
N SER A 17 12.38 -1.44 -25.94
CA SER A 17 11.16 -0.69 -26.23
C SER A 17 11.41 0.79 -25.93
N GLY A 18 11.26 1.64 -26.95
CA GLY A 18 11.29 3.10 -26.83
C GLY A 18 10.18 3.65 -25.93
N PRO A 19 10.09 4.98 -25.78
CA PRO A 19 9.20 5.62 -24.81
C PRO A 19 7.74 5.40 -25.21
N THR A 20 7.09 4.41 -24.60
CA THR A 20 5.65 4.24 -24.68
C THR A 20 4.98 5.37 -23.91
N ALA A 21 4.42 6.32 -24.64
CA ALA A 21 3.49 7.31 -24.11
C ALA A 21 2.34 6.60 -23.38
N GLY A 22 2.30 6.76 -22.05
CA GLY A 22 1.10 6.78 -21.20
C GLY A 22 0.00 5.75 -21.46
N ARG A 23 0.31 4.45 -21.60
CA ARG A 23 -0.72 3.43 -21.35
C ARG A 23 -1.01 3.44 -19.85
N GLY A 24 -2.06 4.15 -19.45
CA GLY A 24 -2.63 4.04 -18.11
C GLY A 24 -2.80 2.57 -17.76
N MET A 25 -2.30 2.18 -16.58
CA MET A 25 -2.38 0.80 -16.14
C MET A 25 -3.84 0.34 -16.13
N PRO A 26 -4.17 -0.87 -16.62
CA PRO A 26 -5.53 -1.36 -16.57
C PRO A 26 -5.98 -1.36 -15.10
N PRO A 27 -7.11 -0.72 -14.76
CA PRO A 27 -7.61 -0.72 -13.41
C PRO A 27 -7.85 -2.18 -13.05
N GLY A 28 -7.13 -2.67 -12.04
CA GLY A 28 -7.39 -4.00 -11.55
C GLY A 28 -8.86 -4.15 -11.13
N VAL A 29 -9.39 -5.36 -11.14
CA VAL A 29 -10.83 -5.57 -10.96
C VAL A 29 -11.19 -5.40 -9.48
N ARG A 30 -11.84 -4.28 -9.15
CA ARG A 30 -12.51 -4.10 -7.86
C ARG A 30 -13.68 -5.09 -7.78
N LEU A 31 -13.78 -5.76 -6.65
CA LEU A 31 -14.83 -6.75 -6.37
C LEU A 31 -15.90 -6.13 -5.48
N GLU A 32 -17.14 -6.59 -5.66
CA GLU A 32 -18.26 -6.31 -4.78
C GLU A 32 -18.19 -7.18 -3.51
N ASP A 33 -18.82 -6.72 -2.42
CA ASP A 33 -18.84 -7.43 -1.14
C ASP A 33 -19.48 -8.84 -1.25
N SER A 34 -20.43 -9.00 -2.18
CA SER A 34 -21.09 -10.28 -2.48
C SER A 34 -20.13 -11.32 -3.05
N GLU A 35 -19.19 -10.90 -3.91
CA GLU A 35 -18.23 -11.75 -4.61
C GLU A 35 -17.16 -12.30 -3.66
N VAL A 36 -16.83 -11.54 -2.61
CA VAL A 36 -15.76 -11.90 -1.65
C VAL A 36 -16.27 -12.32 -0.27
N ARG A 37 -17.59 -12.47 -0.12
CA ARG A 37 -18.23 -12.79 1.18
C ARG A 37 -17.68 -14.05 1.85
N ASN A 38 -17.31 -15.04 1.04
CA ASN A 38 -16.84 -16.34 1.51
C ASN A 38 -15.32 -16.52 1.43
N ILE A 39 -14.59 -15.47 1.00
CA ILE A 39 -13.14 -15.50 0.89
C ILE A 39 -12.52 -15.24 2.26
N PHE A 40 -11.48 -16.02 2.57
CA PHE A 40 -10.65 -15.83 3.75
C PHE A 40 -9.30 -15.25 3.36
N PHE A 41 -8.91 -14.18 4.03
CA PHE A 41 -7.60 -13.56 3.95
C PHE A 41 -6.72 -14.13 5.06
N VAL A 42 -5.58 -14.70 4.69
CA VAL A 42 -4.72 -15.51 5.57
C VAL A 42 -3.34 -14.90 5.79
N GLU A 43 -2.95 -13.94 4.96
CA GLU A 43 -1.71 -13.20 5.09
C GLU A 43 -1.99 -11.70 5.00
N LYS A 44 -1.12 -10.90 5.64
CA LYS A 44 -1.18 -9.45 5.71
C LYS A 44 0.19 -8.84 5.42
N ALA A 45 0.20 -7.65 4.86
CA ALA A 45 1.38 -6.84 4.58
C ALA A 45 1.05 -5.35 4.74
N ILE A 46 2.09 -4.51 4.73
CA ILE A 46 1.93 -3.07 4.58
C ILE A 46 2.71 -2.63 3.36
N LEU A 47 2.01 -1.97 2.44
CA LEU A 47 2.61 -1.33 1.29
C LEU A 47 2.80 0.15 1.56
N ALA A 48 3.84 0.71 0.95
CA ALA A 48 4.08 2.14 0.96
C ALA A 48 4.51 2.63 -0.43
N CYS A 49 4.16 3.87 -0.76
CA CYS A 49 4.66 4.56 -1.94
C CYS A 49 5.17 5.96 -1.55
N PRO A 50 6.15 6.51 -2.28
CA PRO A 50 6.63 7.84 -1.99
C PRO A 50 5.57 8.85 -2.44
N LEU A 51 5.35 9.89 -1.65
CA LEU A 51 4.61 11.05 -2.13
C LEU A 51 5.48 11.88 -3.10
N PRO A 52 4.85 12.57 -4.07
CA PRO A 52 5.59 13.34 -5.07
C PRO A 52 6.39 14.47 -4.39
N GLY A 53 7.67 14.63 -4.78
CA GLY A 53 8.56 15.68 -4.25
C GLY A 53 9.77 15.18 -3.45
N LYS A 54 9.88 13.88 -3.15
CA LYS A 54 11.00 13.29 -2.39
C LYS A 54 12.39 13.42 -3.06
N GLY A 55 12.45 13.49 -4.40
CA GLY A 55 13.71 13.49 -5.17
C GLY A 55 14.64 14.69 -4.93
N TRP A 56 14.14 15.79 -4.37
CA TRP A 56 14.95 17.00 -4.14
C TRP A 56 15.72 17.00 -2.81
N ILE A 57 15.34 16.14 -1.85
CA ILE A 57 15.96 16.07 -0.52
C ILE A 57 17.19 15.14 -0.52
N GLU A 58 17.23 14.12 -1.39
CA GLU A 58 18.42 13.26 -1.55
C GLU A 58 19.60 13.99 -2.24
N LEU A 59 19.38 15.17 -2.84
CA LEU A 59 20.41 16.06 -3.36
C LEU A 59 20.84 17.08 -2.30
N GLY A 60 21.41 16.58 -1.20
CA GLY A 60 21.84 17.37 -0.05
C GLY A 60 22.83 18.49 -0.37
N ARG A 61 22.41 19.76 -0.23
CA ARG A 61 23.26 20.97 -0.08
C ARG A 61 22.55 22.13 0.65
N TRP A 62 21.88 21.87 1.77
CA TRP A 62 21.24 22.95 2.54
C TRP A 62 21.99 23.27 3.84
N ASN A 63 22.16 24.56 4.12
CA ASN A 63 22.80 25.10 5.32
C ASN A 63 22.00 24.72 6.60
N PRO A 64 22.65 24.29 7.69
CA PRO A 64 21.99 23.92 8.95
C PRO A 64 21.07 25.00 9.56
N ILE A 65 21.32 26.28 9.30
CA ILE A 65 20.45 27.38 9.78
C ILE A 65 19.11 27.40 9.02
N SER A 66 19.12 27.10 7.73
CA SER A 66 17.92 26.97 6.91
C SER A 66 17.08 25.77 7.34
N LEU A 67 17.73 24.67 7.74
CA LEU A 67 17.04 23.53 8.36
C LEU A 67 16.32 23.93 9.65
N ALA A 68 16.97 24.63 10.59
CA ALA A 68 16.36 24.95 11.87
C ALA A 68 15.17 25.93 11.78
N LEU A 69 15.26 26.95 10.92
CA LEU A 69 14.23 27.99 10.81
C LEU A 69 13.11 27.64 9.85
N LEU A 70 13.41 26.92 8.77
CA LEU A 70 12.40 26.53 7.79
C LEU A 70 11.79 25.18 8.13
N ALA A 71 12.44 24.29 8.90
CA ALA A 71 11.89 22.96 9.18
C ALA A 71 10.45 22.96 9.70
N PRO A 72 9.97 23.83 10.60
CA PRO A 72 8.58 23.76 11.05
C PRO A 72 7.54 24.17 9.99
N ALA A 73 7.81 25.26 9.25
CA ALA A 73 6.94 25.73 8.16
C ALA A 73 7.05 24.82 6.92
N TRP A 74 8.26 24.31 6.68
CA TRP A 74 8.57 23.35 5.64
C TRP A 74 7.97 22.00 5.99
N SER A 75 7.98 21.52 7.24
CA SER A 75 7.29 20.29 7.70
C SER A 75 5.81 20.33 7.41
N TYR A 76 5.19 21.52 7.42
CA TYR A 76 3.80 21.71 7.03
C TYR A 76 3.59 21.66 5.51
N GLN A 77 4.54 22.13 4.69
CA GLN A 77 4.55 21.95 3.23
C GLN A 77 5.00 20.54 2.79
N ILE A 78 5.87 19.92 3.59
CA ILE A 78 6.38 18.54 3.59
C ILE A 78 5.34 17.61 4.23
N ALA A 79 4.24 18.10 4.82
CA ALA A 79 3.15 17.22 5.25
C ALA A 79 2.49 16.53 4.04
N GLY A 80 2.74 17.03 2.81
CA GLY A 80 2.54 16.32 1.55
C GLY A 80 3.69 15.39 1.13
N THR A 81 4.62 15.01 2.02
CA THR A 81 5.86 14.25 1.74
C THR A 81 6.08 13.05 2.67
N ALA A 82 5.01 12.55 3.30
CA ALA A 82 4.97 11.22 3.93
C ALA A 82 5.21 10.17 2.85
N ASP A 83 5.50 8.96 3.27
CA ASP A 83 5.15 7.84 2.42
C ASP A 83 3.65 7.59 2.60
N HIS A 84 2.94 7.27 1.52
CA HIS A 84 1.54 6.86 1.64
C HIS A 84 1.51 5.38 1.97
N TRP A 85 0.99 5.01 3.15
CA TRP A 85 0.97 3.63 3.63
C TRP A 85 -0.44 3.08 3.53
N TRP A 86 -0.56 1.81 3.16
CA TRP A 86 -1.83 1.10 3.19
C TRP A 86 -1.66 -0.36 3.59
N PHE A 87 -2.66 -0.84 4.31
CA PHE A 87 -2.75 -2.23 4.73
C PHE A 87 -3.24 -3.09 3.57
N VAL A 88 -2.65 -4.27 3.38
CA VAL A 88 -3.14 -5.25 2.41
C VAL A 88 -3.22 -6.62 3.08
N ALA A 89 -4.29 -7.36 2.79
CA ALA A 89 -4.42 -8.77 3.13
C ALA A 89 -4.70 -9.59 1.87
N ARG A 90 -4.30 -10.87 1.84
CA ARG A 90 -4.51 -11.75 0.68
C ARG A 90 -5.04 -13.13 1.06
N SER A 91 -5.75 -13.75 0.13
CA SER A 91 -6.20 -15.14 0.24
C SER A 91 -5.05 -16.14 0.05
N ALA A 92 -5.25 -17.37 0.49
CA ALA A 92 -4.22 -18.42 0.46
C ALA A 92 -3.75 -18.79 -0.96
N ASP A 93 -4.62 -18.61 -1.95
CA ASP A 93 -4.33 -18.81 -3.37
C ASP A 93 -3.72 -17.57 -4.06
N ASN A 94 -3.51 -16.47 -3.32
CA ASN A 94 -2.98 -15.20 -3.81
C ASN A 94 -3.81 -14.56 -4.93
N MET A 95 -5.10 -14.90 -5.03
CA MET A 95 -6.00 -14.36 -6.05
C MET A 95 -6.76 -13.12 -5.56
N TYR A 96 -7.21 -13.12 -4.31
CA TYR A 96 -8.03 -12.07 -3.73
C TYR A 96 -7.22 -11.22 -2.77
N TYR A 97 -7.35 -9.90 -2.90
CA TYR A 97 -6.66 -8.94 -2.07
C TYR A 97 -7.67 -8.00 -1.44
N TYR A 98 -7.50 -7.72 -0.16
CA TYR A 98 -8.18 -6.64 0.54
C TYR A 98 -7.17 -5.53 0.77
N ALA A 99 -7.51 -4.29 0.46
CA ALA A 99 -6.69 -3.13 0.76
C ALA A 99 -7.48 -2.12 1.58
N ALA A 100 -6.84 -1.58 2.62
CA ALA A 100 -7.41 -0.55 3.46
C ALA A 100 -6.53 0.69 3.54
N GLN A 101 -7.14 1.85 3.36
CA GLN A 101 -6.46 3.14 3.32
C GLN A 101 -7.11 4.13 4.26
N PHE A 102 -6.29 5.06 4.74
CA PHE A 102 -6.71 6.18 5.57
C PHE A 102 -6.18 7.47 4.96
N CYS A 103 -7.08 8.42 4.70
CA CYS A 103 -6.77 9.73 4.16
C CYS A 103 -7.66 10.80 4.79
N VAL A 104 -7.42 12.04 4.40
CA VAL A 104 -8.19 13.21 4.83
C VAL A 104 -8.67 13.93 3.60
N ASP A 105 -9.92 14.40 3.62
CA ASP A 105 -10.43 15.22 2.52
C ASP A 105 -9.99 16.69 2.65
N GLN A 106 -10.42 17.51 1.69
CA GLN A 106 -10.14 18.94 1.66
C GLN A 106 -10.75 19.70 2.85
N THR A 107 -11.70 19.11 3.59
CA THR A 107 -12.34 19.71 4.76
C THR A 107 -11.63 19.34 6.07
N GLY A 108 -10.58 18.51 6.02
CA GLY A 108 -9.91 18.01 7.21
C GLY A 108 -10.61 16.80 7.85
N LYS A 109 -11.63 16.23 7.18
CA LYS A 109 -12.36 15.07 7.68
C LYS A 109 -11.64 13.78 7.29
N ASN A 110 -11.51 12.88 8.26
CA ASN A 110 -10.99 11.53 8.06
C ASN A 110 -11.86 10.71 7.09
N HIS A 111 -11.20 10.03 6.15
CA HIS A 111 -11.80 9.06 5.25
C HIS A 111 -11.05 7.75 5.31
N ILE A 112 -11.81 6.67 5.36
CA ILE A 112 -11.26 5.33 5.45
C ILE A 112 -11.94 4.47 4.42
N THR A 113 -11.15 3.71 3.68
CA THR A 113 -11.67 2.81 2.65
C THR A 113 -11.14 1.40 2.89
N GLY A 114 -11.99 0.41 2.64
CA GLY A 114 -11.69 -1.01 2.76
C GLY A 114 -12.31 -1.73 1.56
N LEU A 115 -11.48 -2.10 0.58
CA LEU A 115 -11.93 -2.60 -0.72
C LEU A 115 -11.26 -3.92 -1.04
N ALA A 116 -11.97 -4.78 -1.78
CA ALA A 116 -11.43 -6.03 -2.28
C ALA A 116 -11.16 -5.95 -3.78
N TYR A 117 -10.15 -6.70 -4.21
CA TYR A 117 -9.65 -6.70 -5.57
C TYR A 117 -9.25 -8.10 -6.01
N LEU A 118 -9.35 -8.35 -7.32
CA LEU A 118 -8.77 -9.51 -7.98
C LEU A 118 -7.35 -9.17 -8.46
N GLY A 119 -6.36 -9.86 -7.91
CA GLY A 119 -4.95 -9.71 -8.24
C GLY A 119 -4.21 -8.61 -7.46
N MET A 120 -2.93 -8.85 -7.20
CA MET A 120 -2.10 -7.98 -6.35
C MET A 120 -1.95 -6.57 -6.93
N TRP A 121 -1.79 -6.46 -8.25
CA TRP A 121 -1.59 -5.18 -8.92
C TRP A 121 -2.75 -4.22 -8.73
N ALA A 122 -3.98 -4.73 -8.66
CA ALA A 122 -5.17 -3.96 -8.37
C ALA A 122 -5.10 -3.31 -6.97
N ALA A 123 -4.68 -4.10 -5.98
CA ALA A 123 -4.51 -3.68 -4.59
C ALA A 123 -3.28 -2.79 -4.36
N ILE A 124 -2.24 -2.91 -5.21
CA ILE A 124 -1.14 -1.93 -5.23
C ILE A 124 -1.64 -0.61 -5.81
N ALA A 125 -2.24 -0.66 -7.00
CA ALA A 125 -2.66 0.51 -7.75
C ALA A 125 -3.65 1.38 -6.99
N CYS A 126 -4.49 0.79 -6.12
CA CYS A 126 -5.43 1.57 -5.32
C CYS A 126 -4.76 2.55 -4.35
N GLY A 127 -3.52 2.27 -3.92
CA GLY A 127 -2.74 3.12 -3.03
C GLY A 127 -1.75 4.03 -3.75
N LEU A 128 -1.61 3.92 -5.08
CA LEU A 128 -0.73 4.79 -5.85
C LEU A 128 -1.42 6.12 -6.11
N GLN A 129 -0.74 7.22 -5.77
CA GLN A 129 -1.28 8.56 -5.96
C GLN A 129 -1.07 9.11 -7.38
N TYR A 130 -0.15 8.51 -8.13
CA TYR A 130 0.18 8.89 -9.49
C TYR A 130 0.72 7.68 -10.28
N PRO A 131 0.57 7.61 -11.62
CA PRO A 131 0.85 6.42 -12.42
C PRO A 131 2.29 5.88 -12.30
N GLU A 132 3.25 6.77 -12.15
CA GLU A 132 4.69 6.48 -12.06
C GLU A 132 5.18 6.27 -10.61
N ALA A 133 4.28 6.24 -9.62
CA ALA A 133 4.64 5.99 -8.24
C ALA A 133 5.24 4.59 -8.09
N LYS A 134 6.46 4.54 -7.53
CA LYS A 134 7.05 3.28 -7.07
C LYS A 134 6.37 2.86 -5.77
N TRP A 135 6.50 1.59 -5.41
CA TRP A 135 6.02 1.08 -4.13
C TRP A 135 7.03 0.11 -3.54
N TRP A 136 6.93 -0.14 -2.24
CA TRP A 136 7.70 -1.17 -1.54
C TRP A 136 6.87 -1.76 -0.39
N PHE A 137 7.35 -2.87 0.16
CA PHE A 137 6.82 -3.42 1.41
C PHE A 137 7.41 -2.68 2.60
N ALA A 138 6.59 -1.93 3.33
CA ALA A 138 6.97 -1.38 4.63
C ALA A 138 6.92 -2.47 5.73
N ARG A 139 6.07 -3.49 5.52
CA ARG A 139 6.07 -4.77 6.20
C ARG A 139 5.81 -5.87 5.19
N ASP A 140 6.66 -6.89 5.18
CA ASP A 140 6.48 -8.06 4.33
C ASP A 140 5.24 -8.86 4.75
N TRP A 141 4.85 -9.77 3.85
CA TRP A 141 3.78 -10.72 4.10
C TRP A 141 4.06 -11.54 5.35
N ALA A 142 3.12 -11.51 6.28
CA ALA A 142 3.09 -12.35 7.45
C ALA A 142 1.73 -13.07 7.52
N PRO A 143 1.69 -14.30 8.06
CA PRO A 143 0.42 -14.95 8.38
C PRO A 143 -0.44 -14.08 9.31
N CYS A 144 -1.75 -14.12 9.11
CA CYS A 144 -2.71 -13.65 10.11
C CYS A 144 -2.75 -14.66 11.26
N GLU A 145 -2.93 -14.21 12.50
CA GLU A 145 -3.18 -15.06 13.67
C GLU A 145 -4.38 -15.99 13.42
N HIS A 146 -5.42 -15.45 12.77
CA HIS A 146 -6.59 -16.17 12.32
C HIS A 146 -7.00 -15.74 10.90
N PRO A 147 -7.48 -16.66 10.04
CA PRO A 147 -8.07 -16.30 8.75
C PRO A 147 -9.26 -15.34 8.92
N ARG A 148 -9.31 -14.26 8.15
CA ARG A 148 -10.34 -13.19 8.27
C ARG A 148 -11.21 -13.12 7.04
N LYS A 149 -12.52 -12.90 7.20
CA LYS A 149 -13.38 -12.52 6.07
C LYS A 149 -13.29 -11.00 5.85
N LYS A 150 -13.71 -10.53 4.67
CA LYS A 150 -13.80 -9.08 4.39
C LYS A 150 -14.57 -8.32 5.48
N ARG A 151 -15.70 -8.87 5.94
CA ARG A 151 -16.52 -8.25 7.01
C ARG A 151 -15.73 -8.06 8.31
N ASP A 152 -14.82 -8.96 8.64
CA ASP A 152 -14.02 -8.86 9.86
C ASP A 152 -12.94 -7.80 9.72
N LEU A 153 -12.33 -7.70 8.53
CA LEU A 153 -11.40 -6.61 8.18
C LEU A 153 -12.10 -5.24 8.19
N ASP A 154 -13.32 -5.15 7.66
CA ASP A 154 -14.10 -3.90 7.69
C ASP A 154 -14.46 -3.50 9.13
N ARG A 155 -14.75 -4.46 10.02
CA ARG A 155 -14.96 -4.17 11.44
C ARG A 155 -13.68 -3.67 12.12
N LEU A 156 -12.52 -4.26 11.82
CA LEU A 156 -11.23 -3.78 12.31
C LEU A 156 -10.96 -2.35 11.86
N LEU A 157 -11.24 -2.05 10.60
CA LEU A 157 -11.13 -0.73 10.01
C LEU A 157 -11.95 0.31 10.79
N GLN A 158 -13.21 -0.02 11.13
CA GLN A 158 -14.08 0.88 11.91
C GLN A 158 -13.62 1.05 13.37
N ARG A 159 -12.96 0.05 13.95
CA ARG A 159 -12.43 0.09 15.32
C ARG A 159 -11.03 0.69 15.41
N ASN A 160 -10.38 0.96 14.29
CA ASN A 160 -9.01 1.46 14.26
C ASN A 160 -8.92 2.82 14.99
N PRO A 161 -8.06 2.97 16.02
CA PRO A 161 -7.94 4.23 16.77
C PRO A 161 -7.64 5.45 15.89
N SER A 162 -6.95 5.24 14.77
CA SER A 162 -6.64 6.32 13.83
C SER A 162 -7.87 6.90 13.15
N ALA A 163 -8.95 6.12 13.04
CA ALA A 163 -10.23 6.56 12.50
C ALA A 163 -10.87 7.67 13.33
N ALA A 164 -10.79 7.54 14.66
CA ALA A 164 -11.51 8.35 15.62
C ALA A 164 -10.76 9.64 16.02
N ARG A 165 -9.45 9.70 15.75
CA ARG A 165 -8.60 10.83 16.11
C ARG A 165 -8.41 11.75 14.90
N PRO A 166 -8.29 13.08 15.09
CA PRO A 166 -7.92 13.98 13.99
C PRO A 166 -6.62 13.51 13.33
N TYR A 167 -6.53 13.66 12.02
CA TYR A 167 -5.29 13.36 11.33
C TYR A 167 -4.17 14.27 11.82
N SER A 168 -3.04 13.67 12.18
CA SER A 168 -1.80 14.35 12.53
C SER A 168 -0.69 13.67 11.76
N TRP A 169 0.10 14.46 11.06
CA TRP A 169 1.32 14.00 10.42
C TRP A 169 2.22 13.22 11.39
N MET A 170 2.38 13.69 12.62
CA MET A 170 3.29 13.07 13.59
C MET A 170 2.62 11.94 14.37
N ASP A 171 1.34 12.09 14.72
CA ASP A 171 0.73 11.29 15.80
C ASP A 171 -0.46 10.43 15.35
N ASN A 172 -0.97 10.65 14.13
CA ASN A 172 -2.13 9.93 13.61
C ASN A 172 -2.29 10.07 12.09
N ASN A 173 -1.58 9.24 11.32
CA ASN A 173 -1.56 9.29 9.86
C ASN A 173 -1.82 7.90 9.24
N CYS A 174 -1.68 7.78 7.91
CA CYS A 174 -1.87 6.51 7.20
C CYS A 174 -0.90 5.39 7.64
N GLN A 175 0.32 5.71 8.07
CA GLN A 175 1.26 4.74 8.66
C GLN A 175 0.70 4.18 9.97
N HIS A 176 0.27 5.04 10.90
CA HIS A 176 -0.32 4.60 12.17
C HIS A 176 -1.55 3.73 11.94
N PHE A 177 -2.42 4.15 11.02
CA PHE A 177 -3.60 3.39 10.65
C PHE A 177 -3.25 1.99 10.10
N ALA A 178 -2.31 1.90 9.16
CA ALA A 178 -1.89 0.63 8.58
C ALA A 178 -1.22 -0.29 9.60
N MET A 179 -0.38 0.27 10.49
CA MET A 179 0.25 -0.46 11.59
C MET A 179 -0.81 -1.02 12.57
N ASN A 180 -1.80 -0.21 12.96
CA ASN A 180 -2.89 -0.66 13.83
C ASN A 180 -3.69 -1.83 13.21
N LEU A 181 -3.91 -1.84 11.89
CA LEU A 181 -4.57 -2.97 11.21
C LEU A 181 -3.67 -4.21 11.13
N TYR A 182 -2.37 -4.00 10.96
CA TYR A 182 -1.39 -5.07 10.88
C TYR A 182 -1.19 -5.75 12.24
N GLU A 183 -1.16 -4.98 13.33
CA GLU A 183 -0.93 -5.47 14.70
C GLU A 183 -2.22 -5.86 15.45
N GLY A 184 -3.35 -5.19 15.17
CA GLY A 184 -4.61 -5.30 15.92
C GLY A 184 -5.39 -6.61 15.76
N GLU A 185 -4.72 -7.74 15.54
CA GLU A 185 -5.38 -9.05 15.43
C GLU A 185 -5.87 -9.61 16.77
N GLY A 186 -5.18 -9.31 17.87
CA GLY A 186 -5.55 -9.79 19.21
C GLY A 186 -6.93 -9.34 19.69
N ASP A 187 -7.42 -8.19 19.22
CA ASP A 187 -8.69 -7.60 19.67
C ASP A 187 -9.95 -8.21 19.02
N LEU A 188 -9.80 -9.11 18.05
CA LEU A 188 -10.93 -9.84 17.43
C LEU A 188 -11.19 -11.21 18.05
N ALA A 189 -10.23 -11.75 18.80
CA ALA A 189 -10.35 -13.05 19.46
C ALA A 189 -11.03 -12.97 20.84
N ALA A 190 -11.31 -11.76 21.34
CA ALA A 190 -12.00 -11.47 22.59
C ALA A 190 -13.46 -11.04 22.35
#